data_AF-A0A353WXX3-F1
#
_entry.id   AF-A0A353WXX3-F1
#
_cell.length_a   1.000
_cell.length_b   1.000
_cell.length_c   1.000
_cell.angle_alpha   90.00
_cell.angle_beta   90.00
_cell.angle_gamma   90.00
#
_symmetry.space_group_name_H-M   'P 1'
#
loop_
_entity.id
_entity.type
_entity.pdbx_description
1 polymer ?
#
loop_
_entity_poly.entity_id
_entity_poly.type
_entity_poly.pdbx_seq_one_letter_code
_entity_poly.pdbx_strand_id
1 'polypeptide(L)'
;MEYRLFPGDKNHILKEVQQNHREFLLYLMVEKVKNFYLSYYNPLGLVDDTIRKIQKSDQYPLEALNIFYEHLSGIYRYQFGEVQLAFLFDGRSHYEKYSEDWTAYFKQKITEFCFAPHFVKAVLEVTVLQPNDHVAQLAGNRMRNFLQNHFALKVHRYKGIQTLKAS
;
A
#
# COMPACT_ATOMS: atom_id res chain seq x y z
N MET A 1 -18.74 -5.59 6.50
CA MET A 1 -19.35 -4.29 6.16
C MET A 1 -18.63 -3.74 4.94
N GLU A 2 -19.32 -3.53 3.82
CA GLU A 2 -18.75 -2.85 2.65
C GLU A 2 -18.48 -1.37 2.99
N TYR A 3 -17.20 -1.00 3.15
CA TYR A 3 -16.82 0.41 3.22
C TYR A 3 -16.85 1.01 1.81
N ARG A 4 -17.89 1.79 1.49
CA ARG A 4 -17.89 2.65 0.30
C ARG A 4 -17.08 3.91 0.61
N LEU A 5 -15.92 4.04 -0.03
CA LEU A 5 -15.04 5.20 0.17
C LEU A 5 -15.46 6.42 -0.65
N PHE A 6 -16.41 6.29 -1.58
CA PHE A 6 -17.01 7.41 -2.33
C PHE A 6 -18.30 6.92 -3.03
N PRO A 7 -19.21 7.82 -3.45
CA PRO A 7 -20.49 7.43 -4.07
C PRO A 7 -20.39 6.54 -5.32
N GLY A 8 -19.30 6.69 -6.09
CA GLY A 8 -18.98 5.92 -7.29
C GLY A 8 -18.27 4.57 -7.04
N ASP A 9 -18.03 4.18 -5.79
CA ASP A 9 -17.27 2.96 -5.45
C ASP A 9 -18.14 1.69 -5.60
N LYS A 10 -18.53 1.37 -6.85
CA LYS A 10 -19.45 0.26 -7.21
C LYS A 10 -18.77 -0.87 -7.99
N ASN A 11 -17.49 -0.76 -8.32
CA ASN A 11 -16.78 -1.78 -9.08
C ASN A 11 -16.47 -3.01 -8.21
N HIS A 12 -17.42 -3.95 -8.13
CA HIS A 12 -17.34 -5.13 -7.27
C HIS A 12 -16.20 -6.07 -7.66
N ILE A 13 -15.96 -6.27 -8.96
CA ILE A 13 -14.86 -7.14 -9.46
C ILE A 13 -13.52 -6.57 -9.03
N LEU A 14 -13.29 -5.26 -9.19
CA LEU A 14 -12.04 -4.63 -8.76
C LEU A 14 -11.85 -4.72 -7.23
N LYS A 15 -12.92 -4.56 -6.44
CA LYS A 15 -12.84 -4.75 -4.99
C LYS A 15 -12.46 -6.18 -4.60
N GLU A 16 -13.05 -7.16 -5.27
CA GLU A 16 -12.75 -8.58 -5.07
C GLU A 16 -11.29 -8.89 -5.43
N VAL A 17 -10.82 -8.42 -6.58
CA VAL A 17 -9.40 -8.51 -6.98
C VAL A 17 -8.49 -7.92 -5.92
N GLN A 18 -8.79 -6.70 -5.45
CA GLN A 18 -7.99 -6.01 -4.44
C GLN A 18 -8.01 -6.77 -3.10
N GLN A 19 -9.13 -7.39 -2.72
CA GLN A 19 -9.20 -8.21 -1.51
C GLN A 19 -8.35 -9.47 -1.65
N ASN A 20 -8.47 -10.19 -2.77
CA ASN A 20 -7.77 -11.45 -3.02
C ASN A 20 -6.25 -11.26 -3.14
N HIS A 21 -5.79 -10.10 -3.65
CA HIS A 21 -4.37 -9.81 -3.82
C HIS A 21 -3.70 -9.18 -2.59
N ARG A 22 -4.47 -8.82 -1.54
CA ARG A 22 -3.97 -8.00 -0.42
C ARG A 22 -2.76 -8.60 0.27
N GLU A 23 -2.87 -9.84 0.72
CA GLU A 23 -1.82 -10.50 1.49
C GLU A 23 -0.52 -10.63 0.68
N PHE A 24 -0.65 -11.13 -0.55
CA PHE A 24 0.46 -11.26 -1.50
C PHE A 24 1.16 -9.92 -1.79
N LEU A 25 0.39 -8.87 -2.09
CA LEU A 25 0.96 -7.56 -2.41
C LEU A 25 1.59 -6.89 -1.19
N LEU A 26 1.03 -7.06 0.01
CA LEU A 26 1.62 -6.56 1.24
C LEU A 26 2.93 -7.28 1.57
N TYR A 27 2.98 -8.61 1.39
CA TYR A 27 4.22 -9.37 1.55
C TYR A 27 5.31 -8.86 0.57
N LEU A 28 4.96 -8.72 -0.72
CA LEU A 28 5.86 -8.18 -1.73
C LEU A 28 6.35 -6.76 -1.40
N MET A 29 5.49 -5.92 -0.82
CA MET A 29 5.87 -4.58 -0.39
C MET A 29 6.96 -4.64 0.69
N VAL A 30 6.78 -5.49 1.71
CA VAL A 30 7.76 -5.62 2.80
C VAL A 30 9.10 -6.11 2.25
N GLU A 31 9.09 -7.16 1.42
CA GLU A 31 10.29 -7.67 0.75
C GLU A 31 10.98 -6.59 -0.10
N LYS A 32 10.21 -5.83 -0.88
CA LYS A 32 10.74 -4.72 -1.69
C LYS A 32 11.40 -3.65 -0.82
N VAL A 33 10.77 -3.28 0.30
CA VAL A 33 11.28 -2.27 1.23
C VAL A 33 12.54 -2.76 1.94
N LYS A 34 12.59 -4.02 2.39
CA LYS A 34 13.80 -4.65 2.96
C LYS A 34 14.97 -4.57 1.98
N ASN A 35 14.75 -5.05 0.76
CA ASN A 35 15.78 -5.07 -0.28
C ASN A 35 16.23 -3.65 -0.66
N PHE A 36 15.30 -2.72 -0.78
CA PHE A 36 15.61 -1.31 -1.02
C PHE A 36 16.45 -0.73 0.13
N TYR A 37 16.08 -1.02 1.39
CA TYR A 37 16.82 -0.52 2.54
C TYR A 37 18.26 -1.03 2.57
N LEU A 38 18.44 -2.33 2.38
CA LEU A 38 19.76 -2.97 2.38
C LEU A 38 20.64 -2.46 1.23
N SER A 39 20.08 -2.22 0.04
CA SER A 39 20.86 -1.75 -1.11
C SER A 39 21.13 -0.25 -1.09
N TYR A 40 20.15 0.56 -0.70
CA TYR A 40 20.23 2.03 -0.79
C TYR A 40 20.81 2.69 0.47
N TYR A 41 20.41 2.22 1.65
CA TYR A 41 20.86 2.80 2.94
C TYR A 41 22.01 2.02 3.58
N ASN A 42 22.29 0.79 3.14
CA ASN A 42 23.45 0.01 3.59
C ASN A 42 24.34 -0.47 2.41
N PRO A 43 24.84 0.45 1.55
CA PRO A 43 25.62 0.07 0.37
C PRO A 43 26.94 -0.63 0.71
N LEU A 44 27.47 -0.41 1.92
CA LEU A 44 28.69 -1.07 2.40
C LEU A 44 28.44 -2.45 3.02
N GLY A 45 27.17 -2.85 3.19
CA GLY A 45 26.81 -4.14 3.77
C GLY A 45 27.24 -4.31 5.23
N LEU A 46 27.31 -3.21 5.99
CA LEU A 46 27.64 -3.28 7.42
C LEU A 46 26.55 -4.03 8.17
N VAL A 47 26.93 -4.98 9.02
CA VAL A 47 25.98 -5.84 9.73
C VAL A 47 25.92 -5.43 11.19
N ASP A 48 24.86 -4.69 11.54
CA ASP A 48 24.45 -4.42 12.92
C ASP A 48 23.22 -5.25 13.32
N ASP A 49 22.75 -5.10 14.56
CA ASP A 49 21.58 -5.83 15.07
C ASP A 49 20.30 -5.55 14.28
N THR A 50 20.13 -4.33 13.76
CA THR A 50 18.99 -3.94 12.93
C THR A 50 19.05 -4.66 11.59
N ILE A 51 20.21 -4.66 10.94
CA ILE A 51 20.43 -5.34 9.65
C ILE A 51 20.24 -6.85 9.81
N ARG A 52 20.72 -7.45 10.90
CA ARG A 52 20.49 -8.87 11.21
C ARG A 52 18.99 -9.19 11.35
N LYS A 53 18.22 -8.32 12.02
CA LYS A 53 16.75 -8.47 12.10
C LYS A 53 16.12 -8.40 10.72
N ILE A 54 16.45 -7.37 9.94
CA ILE A 54 15.97 -7.20 8.57
C ILE A 54 16.27 -8.43 7.71
N GLN A 55 17.49 -8.98 7.76
CA GLN A 55 17.85 -10.14 6.95
C GLN A 55 17.18 -11.44 7.39
N LYS A 56 16.89 -11.62 8.69
CA LYS A 56 16.33 -12.87 9.25
C LYS A 56 14.81 -12.90 9.32
N SER A 57 14.13 -11.76 9.17
CA SER A 57 12.67 -11.72 9.23
C SER A 57 12.08 -12.26 7.93
N ASP A 58 11.35 -13.37 8.04
CA ASP A 58 10.63 -14.02 6.92
C ASP A 58 9.10 -14.04 7.13
N GLN A 59 8.64 -13.68 8.34
CA GLN A 59 7.22 -13.56 8.69
C GLN A 59 6.93 -12.15 9.17
N TYR A 60 5.81 -11.60 8.71
CA TYR A 60 5.44 -10.20 8.97
C TYR A 60 4.00 -10.11 9.50
N PRO A 61 3.75 -9.20 10.46
CA PRO A 61 2.40 -8.85 10.89
C PRO A 61 1.76 -7.95 9.82
N LEU A 62 1.32 -8.55 8.72
CA LEU A 62 0.76 -7.83 7.57
C LEU A 62 -0.50 -7.04 7.94
N GLU A 63 -1.19 -7.41 9.02
CA GLU A 63 -2.36 -6.73 9.54
C GLU A 63 -2.10 -5.26 9.85
N ALA A 64 -0.88 -4.94 10.31
CA ALA A 64 -0.47 -3.56 10.58
C ALA A 64 -0.46 -2.67 9.32
N LEU A 65 -0.40 -3.28 8.13
CA LEU A 65 -0.37 -2.61 6.84
C LEU A 65 -1.73 -2.59 6.14
N ASN A 66 -2.76 -3.25 6.68
CA ASN A 66 -4.08 -3.34 6.06
C ASN A 66 -4.70 -1.96 5.80
N ILE A 67 -4.61 -1.04 6.76
CA ILE A 67 -5.17 0.31 6.62
C ILE A 67 -4.49 1.08 5.48
N PHE A 68 -3.17 0.94 5.34
CA PHE A 68 -2.43 1.54 4.23
C PHE A 68 -2.91 0.97 2.89
N TYR A 69 -3.02 -0.36 2.80
CA TYR A 69 -3.49 -1.04 1.61
C TYR A 69 -4.91 -0.62 1.20
N GLU A 70 -5.82 -0.54 2.17
CA GLU A 70 -7.21 -0.12 1.96
C GLU A 70 -7.28 1.32 1.43
N HIS A 71 -6.45 2.23 1.97
CA HIS A 71 -6.39 3.60 1.48
C HIS A 71 -5.84 3.68 0.05
N LEU A 72 -4.74 2.99 -0.25
CA LEU A 72 -4.17 2.99 -1.60
C LEU A 72 -5.14 2.36 -2.61
N SER A 73 -5.81 1.27 -2.22
CA SER A 73 -6.87 0.63 -3.01
C SER A 73 -8.01 1.60 -3.29
N GLY A 74 -8.46 2.34 -2.27
CA GLY A 74 -9.50 3.36 -2.40
C GLY A 74 -9.10 4.51 -3.33
N ILE A 75 -7.87 5.00 -3.21
CA ILE A 75 -7.32 6.03 -4.11
C ILE A 75 -7.30 5.52 -5.55
N TYR A 76 -6.85 4.30 -5.77
CA TYR A 76 -6.85 3.68 -7.11
C TYR A 76 -8.27 3.57 -7.68
N ARG A 77 -9.24 3.08 -6.90
CA ARG A 77 -10.64 3.01 -7.35
C ARG A 77 -11.21 4.40 -7.65
N TYR A 78 -10.81 5.43 -6.92
CA TYR A 78 -11.24 6.79 -7.21
C TYR A 78 -10.65 7.33 -8.51
N GLN A 79 -9.39 7.00 -8.81
CA GLN A 79 -8.70 7.45 -10.02
C GLN A 79 -9.10 6.66 -11.28
N PHE A 80 -9.41 5.37 -11.15
CA PHE A 80 -9.56 4.46 -12.30
C PHE A 80 -10.84 3.60 -12.28
N GLY A 81 -11.64 3.67 -11.22
CA GLY A 81 -12.71 2.69 -10.94
C GLY A 81 -14.05 2.91 -11.64
N GLU A 82 -14.24 4.01 -12.36
CA GLU A 82 -15.53 4.33 -13.00
C GLU A 82 -15.88 3.41 -14.19
N VAL A 83 -14.89 2.73 -14.78
CA VAL A 83 -15.08 2.00 -16.05
C VAL A 83 -15.38 0.52 -15.84
N GLN A 84 -16.51 0.20 -15.20
CA GLN A 84 -16.90 -1.20 -14.92
C GLN A 84 -17.32 -1.99 -16.19
N LEU A 85 -17.75 -1.31 -17.25
CA LEU A 85 -18.33 -1.90 -18.47
C LEU A 85 -17.49 -1.64 -19.74
N ALA A 86 -16.20 -1.34 -19.62
CA ALA A 86 -15.36 -1.25 -20.82
C ALA A 86 -15.28 -2.62 -21.50
N PHE A 87 -15.70 -2.69 -22.76
CA PHE A 87 -15.50 -3.89 -23.57
C PHE A 87 -14.01 -4.20 -23.69
N LEU A 88 -13.63 -5.40 -23.24
CA LEU A 88 -12.29 -5.94 -23.44
C LEU A 88 -12.29 -6.73 -24.75
N PHE A 89 -11.61 -6.19 -25.76
CA PHE A 89 -11.53 -6.79 -27.10
C PHE A 89 -10.42 -7.85 -27.22
N ASP A 90 -9.66 -8.09 -26.15
CA ASP A 90 -8.50 -8.99 -26.12
C ASP A 90 -8.80 -10.36 -25.51
N GLY A 91 -10.08 -10.66 -25.25
CA GLY A 91 -10.55 -11.97 -24.77
C GLY A 91 -10.30 -12.24 -23.28
N ARG A 92 -9.69 -11.31 -22.53
CA ARG A 92 -9.49 -11.44 -21.09
C ARG A 92 -10.77 -11.16 -20.32
N SER A 93 -10.89 -11.79 -19.16
CA SER A 93 -11.89 -11.42 -18.16
C SER A 93 -11.55 -10.08 -17.50
N HIS A 94 -12.57 -9.36 -17.02
CA HIS A 94 -12.37 -8.17 -16.20
C HIS A 94 -11.53 -8.44 -14.96
N TYR A 95 -11.67 -9.64 -14.37
CA TYR A 95 -10.91 -10.03 -13.19
C TYR A 95 -9.41 -10.12 -13.50
N GLU A 96 -9.02 -10.77 -14.59
CA GLU A 96 -7.61 -10.88 -15.02
C GLU A 96 -7.01 -9.49 -15.28
N LYS A 97 -7.70 -8.67 -16.07
CA LYS A 97 -7.25 -7.31 -16.36
C LYS A 97 -7.09 -6.48 -15.10
N TYR A 98 -8.09 -6.46 -14.22
CA TYR A 98 -8.00 -5.71 -12.97
C TYR A 98 -6.91 -6.26 -12.05
N SER A 99 -6.65 -7.57 -12.05
CA SER A 99 -5.58 -8.19 -11.27
C SER A 99 -4.21 -7.72 -11.75
N GLU A 100 -4.00 -7.70 -13.06
CA GLU A 100 -2.78 -7.21 -13.70
C GLU A 100 -2.57 -5.72 -13.44
N ASP A 101 -3.58 -4.91 -13.76
CA ASP A 101 -3.54 -3.44 -13.62
C ASP A 101 -3.30 -3.03 -12.17
N TRP A 102 -4.04 -3.62 -11.22
CA TRP A 102 -3.89 -3.32 -9.80
C TRP A 102 -2.50 -3.72 -9.29
N THR A 103 -2.04 -4.93 -9.62
CA THR A 103 -0.72 -5.42 -9.22
C THR A 103 0.41 -4.54 -9.76
N ALA A 104 0.32 -4.15 -11.04
CA ALA A 104 1.30 -3.28 -11.69
C ALA A 104 1.32 -1.90 -11.02
N TYR A 105 0.15 -1.29 -10.84
CA TYR A 105 0.01 0.00 -10.18
C TYR A 105 0.57 -0.04 -8.75
N PHE A 106 0.22 -1.06 -7.98
CA PHE A 106 0.69 -1.21 -6.61
C PHE A 106 2.22 -1.32 -6.55
N LYS A 107 2.82 -2.21 -7.35
CA LYS A 107 4.29 -2.36 -7.42
C LYS A 107 5.01 -1.08 -7.84
N GLN A 108 4.44 -0.35 -8.80
CA GLN A 108 4.96 0.95 -9.22
C GLN A 108 4.93 1.93 -8.04
N LYS A 109 3.79 2.07 -7.36
CA LYS A 109 3.65 2.99 -6.22
C LYS A 109 4.56 2.65 -5.06
N ILE A 110 4.72 1.37 -4.72
CA ILE A 110 5.70 0.97 -3.70
C ILE A 110 7.12 1.36 -4.11
N THR A 111 7.49 1.18 -5.38
CA THR A 111 8.81 1.59 -5.87
C THR A 111 9.02 3.10 -5.74
N GLU A 112 8.01 3.90 -6.11
CA GLU A 112 8.04 5.37 -5.91
C GLU A 112 8.16 5.73 -4.42
N PHE A 113 7.40 5.06 -3.55
CA PHE A 113 7.38 5.36 -2.11
C PHE A 113 8.68 4.96 -1.39
N CYS A 114 9.42 3.97 -1.89
CA CYS A 114 10.72 3.61 -1.33
C CYS A 114 11.72 4.78 -1.32
N PHE A 115 11.61 5.72 -2.27
CA PHE A 115 12.46 6.91 -2.28
C PHE A 115 12.11 7.92 -1.17
N ALA A 116 10.97 7.77 -0.49
CA ALA A 116 10.63 8.55 0.69
C ALA A 116 11.17 7.85 1.96
N PRO A 117 12.19 8.40 2.65
CA PRO A 117 12.82 7.71 3.80
C PRO A 117 11.84 7.40 4.93
N HIS A 118 10.84 8.26 5.15
CA HIS A 118 9.82 8.07 6.17
C HIS A 118 8.91 6.86 5.89
N PHE A 119 8.64 6.56 4.62
CA PHE A 119 7.85 5.39 4.23
C PHE A 119 8.62 4.10 4.53
N VAL A 120 9.88 4.01 4.07
CA VAL A 120 10.76 2.86 4.32
C VAL A 120 10.89 2.57 5.82
N LYS A 121 11.17 3.61 6.62
CA LYS A 121 11.26 3.46 8.08
C LYS A 121 9.96 2.97 8.70
N ALA A 122 8.82 3.58 8.33
CA ALA A 122 7.54 3.19 8.91
C ALA A 122 7.15 1.74 8.58
N VAL A 123 7.41 1.27 7.36
CA VAL A 123 7.16 -0.12 6.97
C VAL A 123 8.05 -1.07 7.75
N LEU A 124 9.36 -0.81 7.84
CA LEU A 124 10.28 -1.66 8.61
C LEU A 124 9.94 -1.69 10.11
N GLU A 125 9.55 -0.54 10.67
CA GLU A 125 9.13 -0.45 12.07
C GLU A 125 7.94 -1.34 12.38
N VAL A 126 6.86 -1.26 11.60
CA VAL A 126 5.65 -2.06 11.87
C VAL A 126 5.80 -3.53 11.55
N THR A 127 6.73 -3.92 10.67
CA THR A 127 6.83 -5.30 10.18
C THR A 127 8.00 -6.09 10.75
N VAL A 128 9.20 -5.51 10.69
CA VAL A 128 10.46 -6.20 11.01
C VAL A 128 10.90 -5.89 12.44
N LEU A 129 10.83 -4.62 12.84
CA LEU A 129 11.37 -4.19 14.13
C LEU A 129 10.40 -4.44 15.29
N GLN A 130 9.10 -4.54 14.98
CA GLN A 130 8.01 -4.88 15.92
C GLN A 130 8.18 -4.22 17.30
N PRO A 131 8.28 -2.88 17.38
CA PRO A 131 8.32 -2.19 18.65
C PRO A 131 6.96 -2.34 19.37
N ASN A 132 6.92 -2.13 20.68
CA ASN A 132 5.70 -2.19 21.50
C ASN A 132 4.49 -1.48 20.82
N ASP A 133 3.27 -1.99 21.05
CA ASP A 133 2.02 -1.61 20.35
C ASP A 133 1.83 -0.11 20.06
N HIS A 134 2.20 0.77 20.99
CA HIS A 134 2.11 2.22 20.81
C HIS A 134 2.93 2.74 19.62
N VAL A 135 4.13 2.22 19.41
CA VAL A 135 5.03 2.62 18.32
C VAL A 135 4.52 2.10 16.98
N ALA A 136 3.94 0.89 16.95
CA ALA A 136 3.30 0.33 15.77
C ALA A 136 2.09 1.19 15.33
N GLN A 137 1.27 1.65 16.27
CA GLN A 137 0.15 2.56 15.98
C GLN A 137 0.62 3.91 15.42
N LEU A 138 1.68 4.49 15.99
CA LEU A 138 2.26 5.74 15.47
C LEU A 138 2.79 5.58 14.05
N ALA A 139 3.46 4.47 13.74
CA ALA A 139 3.95 4.19 12.40
C ALA A 139 2.79 3.98 11.40
N GLY A 140 1.69 3.32 11.81
CA GLY A 140 0.44 3.25 11.05
C GLY A 140 -0.14 4.63 10.71
N ASN A 141 -0.18 5.54 11.69
CA ASN A 141 -0.61 6.92 11.50
C ASN A 141 0.31 7.69 10.54
N ARG A 142 1.63 7.49 10.62
CA ARG A 142 2.61 8.08 9.69
C ARG A 142 2.38 7.61 8.26
N MET A 143 2.14 6.32 8.03
CA MET A 143 1.86 5.78 6.69
C MET A 143 0.56 6.35 6.09
N ARG A 144 -0.48 6.51 6.90
CA ARG A 144 -1.72 7.18 6.47
C ARG A 144 -1.45 8.63 6.05
N ASN A 145 -0.76 9.40 6.87
CA ASN A 145 -0.44 10.80 6.58
C ASN A 145 0.44 10.93 5.33
N PHE A 146 1.38 10.00 5.13
CA PHE A 146 2.21 9.92 3.93
C PHE A 146 1.35 9.79 2.66
N LEU A 147 0.40 8.85 2.62
CA LEU A 147 -0.50 8.69 1.47
C LEU A 147 -1.32 9.96 1.22
N GLN A 148 -1.86 10.58 2.26
CA GLN A 148 -2.69 11.77 2.12
C GLN A 148 -1.92 12.94 1.52
N ASN A 149 -0.68 13.14 1.97
CA ASN A 149 0.20 14.19 1.46
C ASN A 149 0.69 13.86 0.04
N HIS A 150 1.11 12.62 -0.22
CA HIS A 150 1.65 12.20 -1.51
C HIS A 150 0.62 12.36 -2.64
N PHE A 151 -0.63 11.97 -2.41
CA PHE A 151 -1.69 12.10 -3.40
C PHE A 151 -2.43 13.44 -3.36
N ALA A 152 -2.13 14.30 -2.38
CA ALA A 152 -2.94 15.49 -2.07
C ALA A 152 -4.44 15.17 -1.86
N LEU A 153 -4.74 13.99 -1.29
CA LEU A 153 -6.10 13.48 -1.10
C LEU A 153 -6.34 13.12 0.36
N LYS A 154 -7.39 13.67 0.98
CA LYS A 154 -7.89 13.22 2.28
C LYS A 154 -8.96 12.15 2.10
N VAL A 155 -8.68 10.94 2.58
CA VAL A 155 -9.66 9.85 2.65
C VAL A 155 -10.42 9.96 3.98
N HIS A 156 -11.70 10.33 3.93
CA HIS A 156 -12.59 10.41 5.09
C HIS A 156 -13.59 9.25 5.11
N ARG A 157 -13.71 8.57 6.26
CA ARG A 157 -14.61 7.41 6.44
C ARG A 157 -16.08 7.67 6.08
N TYR A 158 -16.56 8.91 6.26
CA TYR A 158 -17.96 9.31 6.01
C TYR A 158 -18.14 10.28 4.85
N LYS A 159 -17.08 11.00 4.44
CA LYS A 159 -17.14 12.04 3.40
C LYS A 159 -16.46 11.63 2.10
N GLY A 160 -15.84 10.46 2.10
CA GLY A 160 -15.08 9.91 0.99
C GLY A 160 -13.76 10.61 0.72
N ILE A 161 -13.25 10.47 -0.51
CA ILE A 161 -11.98 11.07 -0.94
C ILE A 161 -12.22 12.54 -1.31
N GLN A 162 -11.50 13.46 -0.65
CA GLN A 162 -11.52 14.89 -0.92
C GLN A 162 -10.13 15.38 -1.32
N THR A 163 -10.05 16.19 -2.38
CA THR A 163 -8.82 16.91 -2.72
C THR A 163 -8.46 17.91 -1.62
N LEU A 164 -7.21 17.90 -1.18
CA LEU A 164 -6.66 18.95 -0.33
C LEU A 164 -6.64 20.25 -1.16
N LYS A 165 -7.53 21.18 -0.85
CA LYS A 165 -7.39 22.56 -1.35
C LYS A 165 -6.11 23.13 -0.73
N ALA A 166 -5.21 23.65 -1.56
CA ALA A 166 -4.16 24.53 -1.08
C ALA A 166 -4.84 25.77 -0.49
N SER A 167 -4.60 26.03 0.80
CA SER A 167 -4.94 27.30 1.45
C SER A 167 -3.80 28.28 1.23
#